data_AF-A0A350A0L3-F1
#
_entry.id   AF-A0A350A0L3-F1
#
_cell.length_a   1.000
_cell.length_b   1.000
_cell.length_c   1.000
_cell.angle_alpha   90.00
_cell.angle_beta   90.00
_cell.angle_gamma   90.00
#
_symmetry.space_group_name_H-M   'P 1'
#
loop_
_entity.id
_entity.type
_entity.pdbx_description
1 polymer ?
#
loop_
_entity_poly.entity_id
_entity_poly.type
_entity_poly.pdbx_seq_one_letter_code
_entity_poly.pdbx_strand_id
1 'polypeptide(L)'
;MKLNTIRPASGATHNSKRLGRGQGSGKGGTATKGHKGQKSRAGYSQKIGFEGGQMPLQRRLPKFGFNNVNRKEYRGINLDTLQLLADTKN
;
A
#
# COMPACT_ATOMS: atom_id res chain seq x y z
N MET A 1 26.19 24.60 9.79
CA MET A 1 26.03 24.32 8.35
C MET A 1 26.02 25.64 7.59
N LYS A 2 26.70 25.74 6.46
CA LYS A 2 26.59 26.89 5.54
C LYS A 2 25.54 26.56 4.47
N LEU A 3 24.76 27.54 4.02
CA LEU A 3 23.66 27.33 3.05
C LEU A 3 24.10 26.59 1.77
N ASN A 4 25.34 26.78 1.34
CA ASN A 4 25.95 26.16 0.16
C ASN A 4 26.37 24.69 0.32
N THR A 5 26.26 24.11 1.52
CA THR A 5 26.74 22.75 1.84
C THR A 5 25.64 21.82 2.35
N ILE A 6 24.39 22.29 2.36
CA ILE A 6 23.25 21.51 2.85
C ILE A 6 23.00 20.35 1.87
N ARG A 7 23.04 19.13 2.38
CA ARG A 7 22.66 17.92 1.67
C ARG A 7 21.64 17.16 2.52
N PRO A 8 20.58 16.61 1.92
CA PRO A 8 19.65 15.76 2.65
C PRO A 8 20.35 14.49 3.16
N ALA A 9 19.82 13.88 4.22
CA ALA A 9 20.28 12.58 4.66
C ALA A 9 20.11 11.54 3.54
N SER A 10 20.99 10.54 3.50
CA SER A 10 20.91 9.47 2.50
C SER A 10 19.55 8.80 2.54
N GLY A 11 18.86 8.73 1.40
CA GLY A 11 17.52 8.15 1.30
C GLY A 11 16.35 9.06 1.70
N ALA A 12 16.60 10.30 2.11
CA ALA A 12 15.52 11.23 2.46
C ALA A 12 14.69 11.70 1.26
N THR A 13 15.22 11.61 0.03
CA THR A 13 14.51 12.01 -1.19
C THR A 13 14.62 10.95 -2.29
N HIS A 14 13.57 10.87 -3.12
CA HIS A 14 13.51 9.98 -4.28
C HIS A 14 12.97 10.71 -5.50
N ASN A 15 13.50 10.37 -6.68
CA ASN A 15 13.04 10.94 -7.93
C ASN A 15 11.68 10.36 -8.34
N SER A 16 10.73 11.22 -8.70
CA SER A 16 9.41 10.80 -9.15
C SER A 16 9.45 10.24 -10.58
N LYS A 17 8.59 9.25 -10.84
CA LYS A 17 8.45 8.65 -12.17
C LYS A 17 7.68 9.62 -13.09
N ARG A 18 8.37 10.18 -14.08
CA ARG A 18 7.74 10.97 -15.15
C ARG A 18 7.40 10.07 -16.36
N LEU A 19 6.13 10.08 -16.78
CA LEU A 19 5.63 9.27 -17.90
C LEU A 19 5.69 10.05 -19.22
N GLY A 20 5.84 9.34 -20.35
CA GLY A 20 5.75 9.94 -21.69
C GLY A 20 6.87 10.93 -22.02
N ARG A 21 8.13 10.59 -21.69
CA ARG A 21 9.32 11.42 -21.96
C ARG A 21 10.31 10.70 -22.88
N GLY A 22 9.82 10.32 -24.06
CA GLY A 22 10.63 9.64 -25.09
C GLY A 22 10.90 8.17 -24.81
N GLN A 23 11.34 7.43 -25.85
CA GLN A 23 11.59 5.99 -25.76
C GLN A 23 12.77 5.64 -24.86
N GLY A 24 13.82 6.46 -24.85
CA GLY A 24 14.99 6.28 -23.96
C GLY A 24 14.65 6.29 -22.46
N SER A 25 13.48 6.81 -22.07
CA SER A 25 12.99 6.74 -20.68
C SER A 25 12.39 5.38 -20.30
N GLY A 26 12.24 4.45 -21.26
CA GLY A 26 11.53 3.18 -21.10
C GLY A 26 10.02 3.31 -20.83
N LYS A 27 9.52 4.55 -20.80
CA LYS A 27 8.14 4.93 -20.45
C LYS A 27 7.54 5.85 -21.52
N GLY A 28 8.17 5.89 -22.69
CA GLY A 28 7.70 6.55 -23.90
C GLY A 28 6.56 5.80 -24.58
N GLY A 29 6.17 6.26 -25.76
CA GLY A 29 5.12 5.64 -26.57
C GLY A 29 3.77 5.64 -25.84
N THR A 30 3.28 4.46 -25.46
CA THR A 30 1.98 4.27 -24.82
C THR A 30 1.96 4.65 -23.33
N ALA A 31 2.99 5.34 -22.83
CA ALA A 31 3.10 5.78 -21.43
C ALA A 31 2.82 4.64 -20.43
N THR A 32 3.33 3.44 -20.71
CA THR A 32 3.11 2.20 -19.92
C THR A 32 1.68 1.66 -19.86
N LYS A 33 0.72 2.23 -20.63
CA LYS A 33 -0.68 1.81 -20.65
C LYS A 33 -1.03 0.75 -21.70
N GLY A 34 -0.10 0.41 -22.60
CA GLY A 34 -0.35 -0.46 -23.76
C GLY A 34 -1.15 0.22 -24.88
N HIS A 35 -1.39 -0.50 -25.98
CA HIS A 35 -1.93 0.08 -27.21
C HIS A 35 -3.46 0.31 -27.19
N LYS A 36 -4.23 -0.64 -26.65
CA LYS A 36 -5.70 -0.66 -26.72
C LYS A 36 -6.29 -1.15 -25.38
N GLY A 37 -7.62 -1.17 -25.30
CA GLY A 37 -8.37 -1.58 -24.11
C GLY A 37 -8.95 -0.38 -23.37
N GLN A 38 -9.97 -0.62 -22.55
CA GLN A 38 -10.66 0.45 -21.84
C GLN A 38 -9.71 1.23 -20.90
N LYS A 39 -8.80 0.53 -20.20
CA LYS A 39 -7.79 1.12 -19.31
C LYS A 39 -6.77 2.04 -20.00
N SER A 40 -6.57 1.91 -21.32
CA SER A 40 -5.64 2.78 -22.05
C SER A 40 -6.26 4.13 -22.42
N ARG A 41 -7.59 4.26 -22.33
CA ARG A 41 -8.34 5.49 -22.67
C ARG A 41 -8.38 6.46 -21.50
N ALA A 42 -8.54 7.75 -21.82
CA ALA A 42 -8.75 8.78 -20.82
C ALA A 42 -10.12 8.60 -20.14
N GLY A 43 -10.20 8.89 -18.84
CA GLY A 43 -11.46 8.84 -18.10
C GLY A 43 -12.00 7.43 -17.79
N TYR A 44 -11.24 6.37 -18.08
CA TYR A 44 -11.66 5.03 -17.68
C TYR A 44 -11.78 4.93 -16.16
N SER A 45 -12.95 4.48 -15.73
CA SER A 45 -13.29 4.21 -14.34
C SER A 45 -14.06 2.90 -14.30
N GLN A 46 -13.73 2.05 -13.33
CA GLN A 46 -14.45 0.84 -13.02
C GLN A 46 -14.84 0.91 -11.55
N LYS A 47 -16.07 0.50 -11.23
CA LYS A 47 -16.48 0.36 -9.83
C LYS A 47 -15.58 -0.68 -9.14
N ILE A 48 -15.05 -0.33 -7.98
CA ILE A 48 -14.26 -1.25 -7.16
C ILE A 48 -15.15 -2.46 -6.83
N GLY A 49 -14.71 -3.66 -7.22
CA GLY A 49 -15.48 -4.91 -7.06
C GLY A 49 -16.39 -5.29 -8.25
N PHE A 50 -16.28 -4.62 -9.41
CA PHE A 50 -16.99 -5.07 -10.63
C PHE A 50 -16.25 -6.25 -11.28
N GLU A 51 -16.90 -7.40 -11.37
CA GLU A 51 -16.35 -8.65 -11.93
C GLU A 51 -16.84 -8.92 -13.38
N GLY A 52 -17.08 -7.88 -14.18
CA GLY A 52 -17.35 -8.06 -15.62
C GLY A 52 -18.72 -8.61 -15.99
N GLY A 53 -19.72 -8.47 -15.11
CA GLY A 53 -21.08 -9.01 -15.27
C GLY A 53 -21.37 -10.20 -14.36
N GLN A 54 -20.32 -10.77 -13.76
CA GLN A 54 -20.44 -11.73 -12.68
C GLN A 54 -20.96 -11.05 -11.39
N MET A 55 -21.76 -11.78 -10.60
CA MET A 55 -22.17 -11.31 -9.28
C MET A 55 -20.95 -11.14 -8.37
N PRO A 56 -20.66 -9.95 -7.81
CA PRO A 56 -19.47 -9.73 -6.99
C PRO A 56 -19.38 -10.62 -5.77
N LEU A 57 -18.16 -10.97 -5.36
CA LEU A 57 -17.90 -11.87 -4.22
C LEU A 57 -18.63 -11.46 -2.93
N GLN A 58 -18.67 -10.16 -2.62
CA GLN A 58 -19.36 -9.60 -1.44
C GLN A 58 -20.87 -9.90 -1.40
N ARG A 59 -21.49 -10.22 -2.54
CA ARG A 59 -22.91 -10.63 -2.62
C ARG A 59 -23.10 -12.14 -2.58
N ARG A 60 -22.04 -12.90 -2.89
CA ARG A 60 -22.06 -14.37 -2.89
C ARG A 60 -21.86 -14.93 -1.49
N LEU A 61 -20.96 -14.30 -0.74
CA LEU A 61 -20.63 -14.73 0.61
C LEU A 61 -21.73 -14.26 1.58
N PRO A 62 -22.23 -15.14 2.45
CA PRO A 62 -23.13 -14.72 3.51
C PRO A 62 -22.39 -13.84 4.52
N LYS A 63 -23.11 -12.89 5.12
CA LYS A 63 -22.62 -12.19 6.30
C LYS A 63 -22.78 -13.10 7.51
N PHE A 64 -21.70 -13.32 8.26
CA PHE A 64 -21.71 -14.20 9.43
C PHE A 64 -21.03 -13.54 10.63
N GLY A 65 -21.56 -13.82 11.83
CA GLY A 65 -21.02 -13.33 13.10
C GLY A 65 -21.59 -11.99 13.56
N PHE A 66 -21.14 -11.56 14.76
CA PHE A 66 -21.45 -10.26 15.36
C PHE A 66 -20.24 -9.78 16.17
N ASN A 67 -20.11 -8.47 16.37
CA ASN A 67 -19.07 -7.90 17.22
C ASN A 67 -19.63 -7.67 18.63
N ASN A 68 -19.00 -8.26 19.65
CA ASN A 68 -19.37 -8.03 21.05
C ASN A 68 -18.88 -6.64 21.53
N VAL A 69 -19.83 -5.77 21.91
CA VAL A 69 -19.55 -4.41 22.40
C VAL A 69 -18.74 -4.42 23.71
N ASN A 70 -18.93 -5.43 24.55
CA ASN A 70 -18.30 -5.53 25.88
C ASN A 70 -17.05 -6.42 25.88
N ARG A 71 -16.42 -6.66 24.72
CA ARG A 71 -15.21 -7.48 24.64
C ARG A 71 -14.05 -6.76 25.34
N LYS A 72 -13.54 -7.34 26.44
CA LYS A 72 -12.31 -6.90 27.11
C LYS A 72 -11.09 -7.46 26.39
N GLU A 73 -10.19 -6.60 25.94
CA GLU A 73 -8.90 -7.00 25.38
C GLU A 73 -7.82 -6.95 26.46
N TYR A 74 -7.05 -8.02 26.59
CA TYR A 74 -5.92 -8.10 27.52
C TYR A 74 -4.60 -7.97 26.75
N ARG A 75 -3.61 -7.32 27.38
CA ARG A 75 -2.23 -7.35 26.89
C ARG A 75 -1.58 -8.64 27.37
N GLY A 76 -1.33 -9.57 26.46
CA GLY A 76 -0.52 -10.75 26.75
C GLY A 76 0.94 -10.36 26.92
N ILE A 77 1.54 -10.73 28.05
CA ILE A 77 2.97 -10.61 28.30
C ILE A 77 3.52 -12.04 28.34
N ASN A 78 4.52 -12.33 27.49
CA ASN A 78 5.14 -13.64 27.44
C ASN A 78 6.21 -13.77 28.52
N LEU A 79 6.44 -15.00 29.00
CA LEU A 79 7.41 -15.28 30.06
C LEU A 79 8.84 -14.83 29.69
N ASP A 80 9.23 -14.97 28.43
CA ASP A 80 10.53 -14.54 27.92
C ASP A 80 10.78 -13.04 28.15
N THR A 81 9.74 -12.21 28.04
CA THR A 81 9.86 -10.77 28.27
C THR A 81 10.04 -10.44 29.75
N LEU A 82 9.46 -11.24 30.64
CA LEU A 82 9.64 -11.11 32.08
C LEU A 82 11.05 -11.54 32.50
N GLN A 83 11.55 -12.64 31.91
CA GLN A 83 12.90 -13.12 32.17
C GLN A 83 13.95 -12.10 31.72
N LEU A 84 13.83 -11.56 30.50
CA LEU A 84 14.74 -10.52 30.01
C LEU A 84 14.75 -9.29 30.94
N LEU A 85 13.58 -8.84 31.38
CA LEU A 85 13.50 -7.72 32.32
C LEU A 85 14.13 -8.03 33.68
N ALA A 86 14.03 -9.27 34.16
CA ALA A 86 14.69 -9.71 35.39
C ALA A 86 16.21 -9.74 35.23
N ASP A 87 16.70 -10.29 34.11
CA ASP A 87 18.13 -10.40 33.82
C ASP A 87 18.80 -9.04 33.58
N THR A 88 18.08 -8.08 32.99
CA THR A 88 18.62 -6.73 32.72
C THR A 88 18.65 -5.84 33.98
N LYS A 89 17.93 -6.24 35.05
CA LYS A 89 17.79 -5.46 36.29
C LYS A 89 18.74 -5.93 37.40
N ASN A 90 19.25 -7.16 37.29
CA ASN A 90 20.39 -7.67 38.06
C ASN A 90 21.72 -7.23 37.43
#